data_AF-G3ISC7-F1
#
_entry.id   AF-G3ISC7-F1
#
_cell.length_a   1.000
_cell.length_b   1.000
_cell.length_c   1.000
_cell.angle_alpha   90.00
_cell.angle_beta   90.00
_cell.angle_gamma   90.00
#
_symmetry.space_group_name_H-M   'P 1'
#
loop_
_entity.id
_entity.type
_entity.pdbx_description
1 polymer ?
#
loop_
_entity_poly.entity_id
_entity_poly.type
_entity_poly.pdbx_seq_one_letter_code
_entity_poly.pdbx_strand_id
1 'polypeptide(L)'
;MDAPFIGAIFIWAGSFAPQGYRFCDGSVMQVQQNAALFAILGTYYGGNGSTTFNLPDLRGRFPLGVNTTNATYPIAQPGQVGGNAATALSANNLPAHSHTAVFTPTGGGTVTPLSVTTDLSVSTATASTATPTLANGNTAYLANAAAGTAAASLKGLYTTTAPATGSIAKIPANTTVTGGTGGITGGSVAIGNTGSGLAFDMHPPYQALNFIIAIEGLFPPRN
;
A
#
# COMPACT_ATOMS: atom_id res chain seq x y z
N MET A 1 35.48 17.35 -48.39
CA MET A 1 35.52 16.59 -47.12
C MET A 1 36.23 15.30 -47.42
N ASP A 2 37.29 14.98 -46.70
CA ASP A 2 37.96 13.68 -46.85
C ASP A 2 36.98 12.54 -46.53
N ALA A 3 37.24 11.36 -47.10
CA ALA A 3 36.41 10.19 -46.86
C ALA A 3 36.36 9.87 -45.36
N PRO A 4 35.17 9.60 -44.78
CA PRO A 4 35.06 9.24 -43.37
C PRO A 4 35.75 7.91 -43.09
N PHE A 5 36.11 7.66 -41.83
CA PHE A 5 36.50 6.31 -41.44
C PHE A 5 35.28 5.36 -41.50
N ILE A 6 35.46 4.19 -42.10
CA ILE A 6 34.45 3.13 -42.11
C ILE A 6 34.10 2.77 -40.65
N GLY A 7 32.81 2.60 -40.37
CA GLY A 7 32.31 2.31 -39.02
C GLY A 7 32.08 3.55 -38.14
N ALA A 8 32.46 4.75 -38.59
CA ALA A 8 32.13 5.99 -37.88
C ALA A 8 30.62 6.24 -37.92
N ILE A 9 30.06 6.59 -36.76
CA ILE A 9 28.63 6.91 -36.58
C ILE A 9 28.47 8.42 -36.49
N PHE A 10 27.50 8.95 -37.23
CA PHE A 10 27.15 10.36 -37.24
C PHE A 10 25.67 10.54 -36.88
N ILE A 11 25.38 11.64 -36.19
CA ILE A 11 23.99 12.13 -36.05
C ILE A 11 23.56 12.72 -37.39
N TRP A 12 22.35 12.41 -37.81
CA TRP A 12 21.80 12.77 -39.11
C TRP A 12 20.36 13.28 -38.98
N ALA A 13 20.11 14.47 -39.53
CA ALA A 13 18.79 15.09 -39.49
C ALA A 13 17.90 14.66 -40.67
N GLY A 14 18.46 14.06 -41.72
CA GLY A 14 17.72 13.67 -42.93
C GLY A 14 16.97 12.35 -42.78
N SER A 15 15.96 12.15 -43.64
CA SER A 15 15.11 10.94 -43.68
C SER A 15 15.64 9.81 -44.57
N PHE A 16 16.75 10.04 -45.29
CA PHE A 16 17.43 9.04 -46.11
C PHE A 16 18.92 8.99 -45.75
N ALA A 17 19.54 7.81 -45.88
CA ALA A 17 20.99 7.68 -45.73
C ALA A 17 21.67 8.07 -47.05
N PRO A 18 22.65 9.00 -47.05
CA PRO A 18 23.44 9.30 -48.23
C PRO A 18 24.21 8.09 -48.76
N GLN A 19 24.68 8.15 -50.00
CA GLN A 19 25.55 7.10 -50.57
C GLN A 19 26.80 6.90 -49.68
N GLY A 20 27.18 5.64 -49.47
CA GLY A 20 28.28 5.27 -48.58
C GLY A 20 27.90 5.22 -47.10
N TYR A 21 26.63 5.48 -46.76
CA TYR A 21 26.11 5.39 -45.39
C TYR A 21 24.88 4.50 -45.30
N ARG A 22 24.61 4.01 -44.09
CA ARG A 22 23.38 3.28 -43.73
C ARG A 22 22.85 3.76 -42.39
N PHE A 23 21.55 3.62 -42.15
CA PHE A 23 20.98 3.91 -40.84
C PHE A 23 21.43 2.88 -39.79
N CYS A 24 21.59 3.33 -38.55
CA CYS A 24 21.79 2.46 -37.39
C CYS A 24 20.43 1.90 -36.91
N ASP A 25 19.84 1.02 -37.71
CA ASP A 25 18.51 0.45 -37.53
C ASP A 25 18.50 -1.07 -37.25
N GLY A 26 19.67 -1.66 -37.00
CA GLY A 26 19.81 -3.10 -36.81
C GLY A 26 19.79 -3.92 -38.10
N SER A 27 19.85 -3.29 -39.28
CA SER A 27 19.82 -4.02 -40.55
C SER A 27 20.95 -5.05 -40.69
N VAL A 28 20.63 -6.16 -41.35
CA VAL A 28 21.55 -7.26 -41.64
C VAL A 28 22.38 -6.91 -42.88
N MET A 29 23.70 -7.13 -42.78
CA MET A 29 24.68 -6.88 -43.83
C MET A 29 25.40 -8.18 -44.20
N GLN A 30 25.72 -8.34 -45.48
CA GLN A 30 26.51 -9.47 -45.97
C GLN A 30 28.00 -9.22 -45.75
N VAL A 31 28.68 -10.18 -45.12
CA VAL A 31 30.13 -10.12 -44.85
C VAL A 31 30.92 -9.99 -46.15
N GLN A 32 30.56 -10.75 -47.19
CA GLN A 32 31.26 -10.77 -48.47
C GLN A 32 31.26 -9.41 -49.18
N GLN A 33 30.19 -8.62 -49.00
CA GLN A 33 30.04 -7.31 -49.64
C GLN A 33 30.61 -6.17 -48.78
N ASN A 34 30.79 -6.39 -47.48
CA ASN A 34 31.15 -5.34 -46.52
C ASN A 34 32.30 -5.80 -45.61
N ALA A 35 33.31 -6.46 -46.19
CA ALA A 35 34.41 -7.06 -45.44
C ALA A 35 35.16 -6.05 -44.56
N ALA A 36 35.37 -4.82 -45.06
CA ALA A 36 36.02 -3.75 -44.31
C ALA A 36 35.21 -3.32 -43.07
N LEU A 37 33.89 -3.17 -43.20
CA LEU A 37 33.03 -2.84 -42.07
C LEU A 37 32.92 -4.01 -41.07
N PHE A 38 32.83 -5.24 -41.56
CA PHE A 38 32.80 -6.44 -40.72
C PHE A 38 34.08 -6.60 -39.90
N ALA A 39 35.25 -6.28 -40.46
CA ALA A 39 36.51 -6.32 -39.72
C ALA A 39 36.56 -5.34 -38.52
N ILE A 40 35.69 -4.34 -38.48
CA ILE A 40 35.57 -3.36 -37.38
C ILE A 40 34.48 -3.78 -36.40
N LEU A 41 33.27 -4.08 -36.89
CA LEU A 41 32.11 -4.34 -36.03
C LEU A 41 32.01 -5.79 -35.55
N GLY A 42 32.58 -6.74 -36.30
CA GLY A 42 32.39 -8.17 -36.06
C GLY A 42 30.91 -8.53 -35.94
N THR A 43 30.56 -9.25 -34.87
CA THR A 43 29.20 -9.70 -34.56
C THR A 43 28.61 -9.02 -33.32
N TYR A 44 29.18 -7.89 -32.85
CA TYR A 44 28.72 -7.22 -31.63
C TYR A 44 27.22 -6.93 -31.63
N TYR A 45 26.65 -6.62 -32.80
CA TYR A 45 25.23 -6.26 -32.95
C TYR A 45 24.37 -7.41 -33.49
N GLY A 46 24.93 -8.62 -33.63
CA GLY A 46 24.25 -9.82 -34.15
C GLY A 46 24.78 -10.29 -35.51
N GLY A 47 24.04 -11.24 -36.10
CA GLY A 47 24.45 -12.00 -37.28
C GLY A 47 25.24 -13.27 -36.93
N ASN A 48 25.59 -14.07 -37.94
CA ASN A 48 26.26 -15.36 -37.73
C ASN A 48 27.80 -15.30 -37.84
N GLY A 49 28.36 -14.14 -38.21
CA GLY A 49 29.81 -13.91 -38.29
C GLY A 49 30.51 -14.62 -39.45
N SER A 50 29.80 -15.43 -40.25
CA SER A 50 30.36 -16.09 -41.44
C SER A 50 29.79 -15.51 -42.72
N THR A 51 28.47 -15.38 -42.82
CA THR A 51 27.79 -14.79 -43.98
C THR A 51 27.21 -13.42 -43.66
N THR A 52 26.76 -13.21 -42.42
CA THR A 52 26.05 -11.99 -42.02
C THR A 52 26.57 -11.40 -40.71
N PHE A 53 26.43 -10.10 -40.60
CA PHE A 53 26.54 -9.32 -39.37
C PHE A 53 25.45 -8.24 -39.35
N ASN A 54 25.16 -7.65 -38.21
CA ASN A 54 24.18 -6.60 -38.11
C ASN A 54 24.84 -5.24 -37.84
N LEU A 55 24.16 -4.17 -38.28
CA LEU A 55 24.47 -2.81 -37.86
C LEU A 55 23.96 -2.56 -36.43
N PRO A 56 24.46 -1.52 -35.73
CA PRO A 56 23.86 -1.06 -34.48
C PRO A 56 22.37 -0.72 -34.68
N ASP A 57 21.54 -0.96 -33.68
CA ASP A 57 20.15 -0.49 -33.63
C ASP A 57 20.01 0.58 -32.55
N LEU A 58 19.96 1.85 -32.97
CA LEU A 58 19.85 3.02 -32.10
C LEU A 58 18.44 3.63 -32.09
N ARG A 59 17.45 2.96 -32.68
CA ARG A 59 16.07 3.46 -32.67
C ARG A 59 15.51 3.41 -31.24
N GLY A 60 15.06 4.55 -30.73
CA GLY A 60 14.57 4.69 -29.35
C GLY A 60 15.66 4.49 -28.28
N ARG A 61 16.94 4.59 -28.65
CA ARG A 61 18.09 4.39 -27.75
C ARG A 61 19.07 5.54 -27.90
N PHE A 62 19.76 5.87 -26.81
CA PHE A 62 20.90 6.77 -26.85
C PHE A 62 22.20 5.97 -26.95
N PRO A 63 23.24 6.48 -27.62
CA PRO A 63 24.56 5.86 -27.60
C PRO A 63 25.17 5.99 -26.21
N LEU A 64 25.56 4.87 -25.62
CA LEU A 64 26.31 4.81 -24.37
C LEU A 64 27.77 4.42 -24.67
N GLY A 65 28.72 5.11 -24.04
CA GLY A 65 30.14 4.76 -24.13
C GLY A 65 30.39 3.38 -23.53
N VAL A 66 31.16 2.55 -24.25
CA VAL A 66 31.57 1.23 -23.76
C VAL A 66 32.37 1.40 -22.47
N ASN A 67 32.00 0.64 -21.45
CA ASN A 67 32.69 0.61 -20.17
C ASN A 67 32.77 -0.84 -19.69
N THR A 68 33.97 -1.39 -19.63
CA THR A 68 34.19 -2.79 -19.28
C THR A 68 34.88 -2.97 -17.93
N THR A 69 35.34 -1.89 -17.30
CA THR A 69 36.26 -1.96 -16.14
C THR A 69 35.92 -0.99 -15.01
N ASN A 70 35.29 0.15 -15.29
CA ASN A 70 35.04 1.15 -14.27
C ASN A 70 33.69 0.90 -13.59
N ALA A 71 33.73 0.38 -12.36
CA ALA A 71 32.54 0.08 -11.56
C ALA A 71 31.72 1.31 -11.13
N THR A 72 32.25 2.53 -11.31
CA THR A 72 31.52 3.79 -11.02
C THR A 72 30.37 4.02 -11.99
N TYR A 73 30.52 3.55 -13.23
CA TYR A 73 29.51 3.69 -14.29
C TYR A 73 28.93 2.31 -14.64
N PRO A 74 27.75 2.24 -15.28
CA PRO A 74 27.23 0.98 -15.77
C PRO A 74 28.26 0.25 -16.63
N ILE A 75 28.48 -1.04 -16.34
CA ILE A 75 29.30 -1.91 -17.18
C ILE A 75 28.49 -2.25 -18.42
N ALA A 76 28.98 -1.82 -19.58
CA ALA A 76 28.33 -1.99 -20.88
C ALA A 76 29.37 -2.41 -21.93
N GLN A 77 29.22 -3.62 -22.45
CA GLN A 77 30.05 -4.14 -23.54
C GLN A 77 29.59 -3.60 -24.90
N PRO A 78 30.44 -3.59 -25.94
CA PRO A 78 30.00 -3.26 -27.29
C PRO A 78 28.80 -4.12 -27.72
N GLY A 79 27.76 -3.48 -28.26
CA GLY A 79 26.55 -4.17 -28.71
C GLY A 79 25.56 -4.56 -27.61
N GLN A 80 25.91 -4.38 -26.33
CA GLN A 80 24.98 -4.61 -25.22
C GLN A 80 23.85 -3.59 -25.27
N VAL A 81 22.61 -4.09 -25.20
CA VAL A 81 21.41 -3.27 -25.05
C VAL A 81 20.97 -3.33 -23.59
N GLY A 82 20.63 -2.17 -23.02
CA GLY A 82 20.16 -2.08 -21.64
C GLY A 82 19.30 -0.84 -21.41
N GLY A 83 18.81 -0.69 -20.19
CA GLY A 83 17.87 0.37 -19.81
C GLY A 83 16.41 -0.03 -20.02
N ASN A 84 15.52 0.74 -19.41
CA ASN A 84 14.07 0.58 -19.49
C ASN A 84 13.44 1.92 -19.86
N ALA A 85 12.51 1.91 -20.82
CA ALA A 85 11.73 3.10 -21.18
C ALA A 85 10.82 3.56 -20.02
N ALA A 86 10.29 2.60 -19.26
CA ALA A 86 9.43 2.86 -18.12
C ALA A 86 9.76 1.91 -16.97
N THR A 87 9.59 2.41 -15.74
CA THR A 87 9.80 1.63 -14.52
C THR A 87 8.51 1.58 -13.72
N ALA A 88 8.09 0.36 -13.34
CA ALA A 88 6.99 0.18 -12.41
C ALA A 88 7.48 0.51 -10.99
N LEU A 89 6.79 1.43 -10.31
CA LEU A 89 7.08 1.74 -8.91
C LEU A 89 6.50 0.65 -8.02
N SER A 90 7.38 -0.09 -7.35
CA SER A 90 7.00 -0.95 -6.24
C SER A 90 7.09 -0.20 -4.90
N ALA A 91 6.51 -0.74 -3.83
CA ALA A 91 6.68 -0.21 -2.48
C ALA A 91 8.16 -0.06 -2.08
N ASN A 92 9.05 -0.91 -2.61
CA ASN A 92 10.50 -0.83 -2.37
C ASN A 92 11.17 0.36 -3.07
N ASN A 93 10.50 0.98 -4.06
CA ASN A 93 11.03 2.11 -4.81
C ASN A 93 10.50 3.46 -4.30
N LEU A 94 9.66 3.45 -3.26
CA LEU A 94 9.08 4.65 -2.66
C LEU A 94 9.79 4.96 -1.33
N PRO A 95 10.16 6.23 -1.07
CA PRO A 95 10.59 6.65 0.25
C PRO A 95 9.54 6.30 1.32
N ALA A 96 10.00 6.19 2.58
CA ALA A 96 9.10 6.00 3.71
C ALA A 96 8.05 7.13 3.74
N HIS A 97 6.78 6.75 3.65
CA HIS A 97 5.63 7.64 3.66
C HIS A 97 4.51 7.01 4.50
N SER A 98 3.53 7.82 4.89
CA SER A 98 2.38 7.39 5.67
C SER A 98 1.08 7.53 4.88
N HIS A 99 0.07 6.75 5.28
CA HIS A 99 -1.29 6.85 4.76
C HIS A 99 -2.23 7.18 5.91
N THR A 100 -3.27 7.98 5.63
CA THR A 100 -4.35 8.16 6.59
C THR A 100 -5.14 6.86 6.69
N ALA A 101 -5.06 6.20 7.83
CA ALA A 101 -5.86 5.03 8.13
C ALA A 101 -7.26 5.47 8.57
N VAL A 102 -8.30 5.02 7.89
CA VAL A 102 -9.68 5.17 8.36
C VAL A 102 -10.04 3.93 9.15
N PHE A 103 -10.24 4.10 10.46
CA PHE A 103 -10.77 3.04 11.31
C PHE A 103 -12.29 3.07 11.25
N THR A 104 -12.90 1.94 10.86
CA THR A 104 -14.35 1.76 10.93
C THR A 104 -14.65 0.89 12.16
N PRO A 105 -15.07 1.49 13.29
CA PRO A 105 -15.33 0.74 14.51
C PRO A 105 -16.52 -0.21 14.33
N THR A 106 -16.43 -1.39 14.93
CA THR A 106 -17.56 -2.29 15.15
C THR A 106 -17.80 -2.46 16.65
N GLY A 107 -19.08 -2.59 17.00
CA GLY A 107 -19.52 -2.49 18.39
C GLY A 107 -19.83 -1.05 18.79
N GLY A 108 -21.05 -0.88 19.28
CA GLY A 108 -21.56 0.27 20.02
C GLY A 108 -22.50 -0.34 21.04
N GLY A 109 -22.24 -0.11 22.33
CA GLY A 109 -22.67 -0.97 23.42
C GLY A 109 -24.07 -1.56 23.33
N THR A 110 -24.13 -2.90 23.22
CA THR A 110 -25.30 -3.61 23.71
C THR A 110 -25.40 -3.31 25.19
N VAL A 111 -26.49 -2.65 25.59
CA VAL A 111 -26.80 -2.36 26.98
C VAL A 111 -26.98 -3.70 27.68
N THR A 112 -25.93 -4.23 28.32
CA THR A 112 -26.07 -5.36 29.23
C THR A 112 -26.54 -4.80 30.56
N PRO A 113 -27.79 -5.05 30.98
CA PRO A 113 -28.23 -4.58 32.29
C PRO A 113 -27.39 -5.27 33.37
N LEU A 114 -26.63 -4.48 34.13
CA LEU A 114 -25.98 -4.95 35.34
C LEU A 114 -27.04 -5.07 36.43
N SER A 115 -27.44 -6.29 36.75
CA SER A 115 -28.33 -6.57 37.88
C SER A 115 -27.54 -6.46 39.18
N VAL A 116 -27.78 -5.40 39.95
CA VAL A 116 -27.28 -5.26 41.32
C VAL A 116 -28.37 -5.74 42.27
N THR A 117 -28.10 -6.82 43.01
CA THR A 117 -28.97 -7.28 44.09
C THR A 117 -28.38 -6.79 45.41
N THR A 118 -29.10 -5.93 46.13
CA THR A 118 -28.76 -5.53 47.49
C THR A 118 -29.73 -6.14 48.49
N ASP A 119 -29.23 -6.72 49.57
CA ASP A 119 -30.05 -7.16 50.70
C ASP A 119 -30.33 -5.98 51.63
N LEU A 120 -31.61 -5.66 51.85
CA LEU A 120 -32.02 -4.68 52.87
C LEU A 120 -32.52 -5.43 54.11
N SER A 121 -31.87 -5.22 55.25
CA SER A 121 -32.27 -5.82 56.53
C SER A 121 -33.62 -5.28 57.00
N VAL A 122 -34.57 -6.18 57.29
CA VAL A 122 -35.87 -5.81 57.90
C VAL A 122 -35.94 -6.31 59.34
N SER A 123 -36.77 -5.65 60.15
CA SER A 123 -37.04 -6.07 61.54
C SER A 123 -37.72 -7.44 61.60
N THR A 124 -37.26 -8.31 62.49
CA THR A 124 -37.90 -9.61 62.79
C THR A 124 -39.01 -9.52 63.84
N ALA A 125 -39.25 -8.33 64.40
CA ALA A 125 -40.33 -8.11 65.36
C ALA A 125 -41.69 -8.20 64.66
N THR A 126 -42.66 -8.84 65.33
CA THR A 126 -44.04 -8.89 64.86
C THR A 126 -44.62 -7.48 64.84
N ALA A 127 -45.22 -7.07 63.72
CA ALA A 127 -45.94 -5.81 63.66
C ALA A 127 -47.14 -5.87 64.62
N SER A 128 -47.18 -4.97 65.61
CA SER A 128 -48.25 -4.89 66.60
C SER A 128 -49.43 -4.01 66.15
N THR A 129 -49.31 -3.38 64.98
CA THR A 129 -50.30 -2.46 64.42
C THR A 129 -50.42 -2.66 62.90
N ALA A 130 -51.64 -2.50 62.38
CA ALA A 130 -51.92 -2.63 60.94
C ALA A 130 -51.34 -1.46 60.11
N THR A 131 -51.03 -0.33 60.76
CA THR A 131 -50.46 0.87 60.14
C THR A 131 -49.21 1.31 60.91
N PRO A 132 -48.05 1.47 60.26
CA PRO A 132 -46.85 1.96 60.94
C PRO A 132 -47.08 3.39 61.46
N THR A 133 -46.76 3.63 62.72
CA THR A 133 -46.79 4.96 63.33
C THR A 133 -45.40 5.33 63.81
N LEU A 134 -44.95 6.56 63.50
CA LEU A 134 -43.76 7.15 64.07
C LEU A 134 -43.93 7.33 65.59
N ALA A 135 -42.82 7.40 66.32
CA ALA A 135 -42.81 7.58 67.77
C ALA A 135 -43.49 8.89 68.25
N ASN A 136 -43.79 9.81 67.33
CA ASN A 136 -44.48 11.09 67.59
C ASN A 136 -45.98 11.09 67.24
N GLY A 137 -46.58 9.93 66.96
CA GLY A 137 -48.01 9.81 66.67
C GLY A 137 -48.40 10.07 65.20
N ASN A 138 -47.45 10.38 64.32
CA ASN A 138 -47.72 10.48 62.88
C ASN A 138 -47.76 9.11 62.22
N THR A 139 -48.63 8.94 61.23
CA THR A 139 -48.65 7.76 60.35
C THR A 139 -47.43 7.77 59.43
N ALA A 140 -46.70 6.65 59.38
CA ALA A 140 -45.64 6.42 58.40
C ALA A 140 -46.18 5.54 57.27
N TYR A 141 -45.98 6.00 56.03
CA TYR A 141 -46.31 5.26 54.83
C TYR A 141 -45.03 4.74 54.18
N LEU A 142 -45.07 3.55 53.56
CA LEU A 142 -44.02 3.14 52.63
C LEU A 142 -44.07 4.10 51.44
N ALA A 143 -42.95 4.78 51.16
CA ALA A 143 -42.87 5.67 50.01
C ALA A 143 -42.98 4.85 48.70
N ASN A 144 -43.74 5.33 47.72
CA ASN A 144 -43.60 4.81 46.36
C ASN A 144 -42.21 5.22 45.84
N ALA A 145 -41.56 4.36 45.05
CA ALA A 145 -40.32 4.74 44.37
C ALA A 145 -40.63 5.92 43.43
N ALA A 146 -39.97 7.06 43.63
CA ALA A 146 -40.16 8.23 42.78
C ALA A 146 -39.89 7.86 41.32
N ALA A 147 -40.81 8.23 40.42
CA ALA A 147 -40.65 8.06 38.98
C ALA A 147 -39.60 9.05 38.44
N GLY A 148 -38.33 8.78 38.71
CA GLY A 148 -37.16 9.31 38.01
C GLY A 148 -36.46 8.14 37.31
N THR A 149 -35.66 8.42 36.28
CA THR A 149 -35.23 7.57 35.14
C THR A 149 -34.67 6.16 35.37
N ALA A 150 -34.70 5.61 36.58
CA ALA A 150 -34.51 4.18 36.86
C ALA A 150 -35.51 3.75 37.95
N ALA A 151 -36.68 3.25 37.56
CA ALA A 151 -37.68 2.74 38.48
C ALA A 151 -37.15 1.46 39.16
N ALA A 152 -36.69 1.57 40.41
CA ALA A 152 -36.46 0.41 41.25
C ALA A 152 -37.82 -0.21 41.61
N SER A 153 -38.13 -1.40 41.07
CA SER A 153 -39.36 -2.11 41.39
C SER A 153 -39.16 -2.95 42.66
N LEU A 154 -39.62 -2.45 43.81
CA LEU A 154 -39.62 -3.22 45.06
C LEU A 154 -40.71 -4.31 45.00
N LYS A 155 -40.33 -5.58 44.80
CA LYS A 155 -41.27 -6.72 44.76
C LYS A 155 -41.25 -7.47 46.09
N GLY A 156 -42.42 -7.71 46.70
CA GLY A 156 -42.53 -8.57 47.89
C GLY A 156 -42.17 -7.91 49.23
N LEU A 157 -42.76 -6.74 49.52
CA LEU A 157 -42.57 -6.03 50.81
C LEU A 157 -43.26 -6.71 52.01
N TYR A 158 -44.19 -7.63 51.75
CA TYR A 158 -44.92 -8.39 52.77
C TYR A 158 -44.80 -9.88 52.50
N THR A 159 -44.46 -10.66 53.53
CA THR A 159 -44.48 -12.13 53.48
C THR A 159 -45.53 -12.64 54.45
N THR A 160 -46.23 -13.73 54.10
CA THR A 160 -47.17 -14.41 55.01
C THR A 160 -46.49 -15.44 55.89
N THR A 161 -45.17 -15.58 55.77
CA THR A 161 -44.34 -16.56 56.48
C THR A 161 -43.24 -15.80 57.22
N ALA A 162 -43.17 -15.97 58.54
CA ALA A 162 -42.12 -15.38 59.36
C ALA A 162 -40.74 -15.98 59.01
N PRO A 163 -39.67 -15.17 58.93
CA PRO A 163 -38.31 -15.70 58.80
C PRO A 163 -37.94 -16.54 60.03
N ALA A 164 -37.08 -17.54 59.85
CA ALA A 164 -36.54 -18.30 60.97
C ALA A 164 -35.80 -17.38 61.96
N THR A 165 -35.87 -17.67 63.26
CA THR A 165 -35.21 -16.89 64.31
C THR A 165 -33.73 -16.68 64.00
N GLY A 166 -33.29 -15.42 63.97
CA GLY A 166 -31.91 -15.04 63.61
C GLY A 166 -31.66 -14.81 62.11
N SER A 167 -32.68 -15.01 61.26
CA SER A 167 -32.59 -14.73 59.82
C SER A 167 -33.14 -13.34 59.49
N ILE A 168 -32.40 -12.60 58.66
CA ILE A 168 -32.88 -11.36 58.02
C ILE A 168 -33.84 -11.70 56.88
N ALA A 169 -35.06 -11.15 56.88
CA ALA A 169 -35.89 -11.17 55.69
C ALA A 169 -35.23 -10.25 54.65
N LYS A 170 -35.08 -10.71 53.41
CA LYS A 170 -34.46 -9.94 52.33
C LYS A 170 -35.56 -9.39 51.43
N ILE A 171 -35.62 -8.09 51.23
CA ILE A 171 -36.43 -7.48 50.16
C ILE A 171 -35.57 -7.51 48.89
N PRO A 172 -35.93 -8.27 47.84
CA PRO A 172 -35.18 -8.21 46.60
C PRO A 172 -35.44 -6.85 45.92
N ALA A 173 -34.50 -5.92 46.04
CA ALA A 173 -34.45 -4.73 45.20
C ALA A 173 -33.66 -5.07 43.94
N ASN A 174 -34.33 -5.23 42.80
CA ASN A 174 -33.68 -5.34 41.50
C ASN A 174 -33.62 -3.94 40.85
N THR A 175 -32.69 -3.11 41.30
CA THR A 175 -32.49 -1.80 40.65
C THR A 175 -31.66 -2.02 39.39
N THR A 176 -32.23 -1.70 38.22
CA THR A 176 -31.47 -1.66 36.97
C THR A 176 -30.75 -0.31 36.89
N VAL A 177 -29.44 -0.30 37.15
CA VAL A 177 -28.59 0.87 36.86
C VAL A 177 -28.12 0.73 35.41
N THR A 178 -28.65 1.56 34.52
CA THR A 178 -28.20 1.62 33.13
C THR A 178 -26.92 2.45 33.04
N GLY A 179 -25.77 1.80 33.13
CA GLY A 179 -24.47 2.38 32.79
C GLY A 179 -23.95 1.77 31.49
N GLY A 180 -23.74 2.58 30.46
CA GLY A 180 -23.15 2.11 29.21
C GLY A 180 -21.65 1.85 29.38
N THR A 181 -21.23 0.58 29.40
CA THR A 181 -19.81 0.18 29.38
C THR A 181 -19.36 -0.37 28.03
N GLY A 182 -20.23 -0.35 27.02
CA GLY A 182 -19.92 -0.91 25.71
C GLY A 182 -19.04 0.00 24.87
N GLY A 183 -17.74 -0.09 25.08
CA GLY A 183 -16.73 0.47 24.19
C GLY A 183 -16.71 -0.23 22.82
N ILE A 184 -15.92 0.34 21.91
CA ILE A 184 -15.62 -0.24 20.60
C ILE A 184 -15.12 -1.68 20.79
N THR A 185 -15.88 -2.66 20.30
CA THR A 185 -15.60 -4.10 20.51
C THR A 185 -14.68 -4.68 19.43
N GLY A 186 -14.49 -3.93 18.35
CA GLY A 186 -13.57 -4.26 17.27
C GLY A 186 -13.64 -3.21 16.17
N GLY A 187 -13.18 -3.58 14.99
CA GLY A 187 -13.27 -2.75 13.80
C GLY A 187 -12.23 -3.16 12.79
N SER A 188 -12.39 -2.69 11.56
CA SER A 188 -11.40 -2.90 10.52
C SER A 188 -10.63 -1.62 10.25
N VAL A 189 -9.31 -1.75 10.10
CA VAL A 189 -8.46 -0.74 9.47
C VAL A 189 -8.15 -1.26 8.07
N ALA A 190 -8.61 -0.54 7.05
CA ALA A 190 -8.25 -0.84 5.66
C ALA A 190 -7.25 0.21 5.19
N ILE A 191 -6.09 -0.24 4.71
CA ILE A 191 -5.10 0.60 4.02
C ILE A 191 -4.91 -0.05 2.65
N GLY A 192 -5.51 0.56 1.62
CA GLY A 192 -5.40 0.08 0.25
C GLY A 192 -4.03 0.38 -0.35
N ASN A 193 -3.59 -0.44 -1.31
CA ASN A 193 -2.39 -0.15 -2.07
C ASN A 193 -2.65 1.04 -3.01
N THR A 194 -2.04 2.19 -2.73
CA THR A 194 -2.20 3.39 -3.56
C THR A 194 -1.18 3.38 -4.71
N GLY A 195 -1.61 3.77 -5.91
CA GLY A 195 -0.72 3.95 -7.08
C GLY A 195 -0.73 2.81 -8.11
N SER A 196 -1.50 1.74 -7.88
CA SER A 196 -1.77 0.62 -8.83
C SER A 196 -0.56 -0.02 -9.52
N GLY A 197 0.68 0.28 -9.10
CA GLY A 197 1.91 -0.19 -9.73
C GLY A 197 2.09 0.27 -11.18
N LEU A 198 1.46 1.38 -11.59
CA LEU A 198 1.58 1.87 -12.97
C LEU A 198 3.01 2.31 -13.24
N ALA A 199 3.51 1.95 -14.43
CA ALA A 199 4.81 2.40 -14.86
C ALA A 199 4.78 3.90 -15.19
N PHE A 200 5.83 4.61 -14.81
CA PHE A 200 6.03 5.99 -15.24
C PHE A 200 7.14 6.03 -16.30
N ASP A 201 6.98 6.96 -17.24
CA ASP A 201 7.95 7.18 -18.30
C ASP A 201 9.23 7.80 -17.73
N MET A 202 10.39 7.26 -18.12
CA MET A 202 11.69 7.74 -17.66
C MET A 202 12.45 8.54 -18.71
N HIS A 203 11.85 8.80 -19.88
CA HIS A 203 12.52 9.55 -20.92
C HIS A 203 12.71 11.03 -20.49
N PRO A 204 13.95 11.55 -20.48
CA PRO A 204 14.16 13.00 -20.42
C PRO A 204 13.61 13.65 -21.70
N PRO A 205 13.30 14.95 -21.72
CA PRO A 205 12.95 15.65 -22.95
C PRO A 205 14.00 15.41 -24.05
N TYR A 206 13.55 14.97 -25.24
CA TYR A 206 14.46 14.64 -26.35
C TYR A 206 13.94 15.13 -27.70
N GLN A 207 14.86 15.45 -28.60
CA GLN A 207 14.61 15.63 -30.02
C GLN A 207 15.20 14.42 -30.75
N ALA A 208 14.35 13.62 -31.40
CA ALA A 208 14.82 12.46 -32.13
C ALA A 208 15.54 12.88 -33.43
N LEU A 209 16.76 12.38 -33.61
CA LEU A 209 17.53 12.47 -34.84
C LEU A 209 17.93 11.05 -35.27
N ASN A 210 18.21 10.87 -36.55
CA ASN A 210 18.69 9.60 -37.05
C ASN A 210 20.18 9.43 -36.74
N PHE A 211 20.63 8.18 -36.71
CA PHE A 211 22.04 7.84 -36.70
C PHE A 211 22.37 7.11 -37.99
N ILE A 212 23.47 7.51 -38.63
CA ILE A 212 24.00 6.85 -39.81
C ILE A 212 25.43 6.36 -39.55
N ILE A 213 25.80 5.24 -40.15
CA ILE A 213 27.13 4.66 -40.10
C ILE A 213 27.76 4.64 -41.49
N ALA A 214 29.03 5.03 -41.59
CA ALA A 214 29.80 4.96 -42.83
C ALA A 214 30.10 3.49 -43.17
N ILE A 215 29.61 3.03 -44.32
CA ILE A 215 29.87 1.68 -44.85
C ILE A 215 30.95 1.69 -45.96
N GLU A 216 31.23 2.86 -46.51
CA GLU A 216 32.31 3.12 -47.47
C GLU A 216 33.19 4.27 -46.92
N GLY A 217 34.49 4.24 -47.21
CA GLY A 217 35.42 5.27 -46.75
C GLY A 217 36.84 4.77 -46.49
N LEU A 218 37.58 5.48 -45.65
CA LEU A 218 38.93 5.11 -45.25
C LEU A 218 38.87 3.99 -44.19
N PHE A 219 39.62 2.91 -44.38
CA PHE A 219 39.76 1.90 -43.34
C PHE A 219 40.67 2.45 -42.22
N PRO A 220 40.25 2.44 -40.94
CA PRO A 220 41.05 2.97 -39.85
C PRO A 220 42.30 2.11 -39.60
N PRO A 221 43.51 2.68 -39.65
CA PRO A 221 44.74 1.96 -39.32
C PRO A 221 44.74 1.53 -37.84
N ARG A 222 45.36 0.39 -37.55
CA ARG A 222 45.48 -0.16 -36.19
C ARG A 222 46.86 0.04 -35.56
N ASN A 223 47.71 0.85 -36.18
CA ASN A 223 49.13 1.07 -35.83
C ASN A 223 49.42 2.49 -35.36
#